data_AF-A0A383A6J8-F1
#
_entry.id   AF-A0A383A6J8-F1
#
_cell.length_a   1.000
_cell.length_b   1.000
_cell.length_c   1.000
_cell.angle_alpha   90.00
_cell.angle_beta   90.00
_cell.angle_gamma   90.00
#
_symmetry.space_group_name_H-M   'P 1'
#
loop_
_entity.id
_entity.type
_entity.pdbx_description
1 polymer ?
#
loop_
_entity_poly.entity_id
_entity_poly.type
_entity_poly.pdbx_seq_one_letter_code
_entity_poly.pdbx_strand_id
1 'polypeptide(L)'
;VIGTLQRAVGMFSLALWDKKEHRLTLGRDRFGEKPLYYGWSGKGSSQTFVFGSELKALSAFPNFDNAINRDALALYFNFCTVPAPYSIYQDIFKLQPGHVLVLQKEGFDDRAIKIEPYWQLTDVVNKGATNLIVDEIEAIELLDSTLRKSIEQQSVADVPLGAFLSGGVDSSLITALMQDQSNRPIQTFTVGFEETEFDESPFALAVAKHLGTDHHELRVTSTDALNIIPNLPRLYDEPFAD
;
A
#
# COMPACT_ATOMS: atom_id res chain seq x y z
N VAL A 1 1.02 19.33 12.56
CA VAL A 1 0.94 18.21 11.59
C VAL A 1 0.99 16.86 12.29
N ILE A 2 2.03 16.57 13.09
CA ILE A 2 2.18 15.29 13.82
C ILE A 2 0.92 14.84 14.57
N GLY A 3 0.35 15.70 15.43
CA GLY A 3 -0.86 15.35 16.18
C GLY A 3 -2.07 15.02 15.29
N THR A 4 -2.16 15.58 14.08
CA THR A 4 -3.19 15.21 13.11
C THR A 4 -2.89 13.83 12.50
N LEU A 5 -1.65 13.59 12.07
CA LEU A 5 -1.23 12.30 11.50
C LEU A 5 -1.42 11.14 12.49
N GLN A 6 -1.14 11.37 13.78
CA GLN A 6 -1.36 10.40 14.85
C GLN A 6 -2.84 9.97 14.98
N ARG A 7 -3.78 10.88 14.70
CA ARG A 7 -5.22 10.58 14.74
C ARG A 7 -5.77 10.03 13.42
N ALA A 8 -5.07 10.25 12.31
CA ALA A 8 -5.48 9.75 11.01
C ALA A 8 -5.34 8.21 10.94
N VAL A 9 -6.37 7.57 10.41
CA VAL A 9 -6.44 6.13 10.12
C VAL A 9 -6.92 5.98 8.68
N GLY A 10 -6.17 5.24 7.86
CA GLY A 10 -6.47 5.01 6.45
C GLY A 10 -5.22 5.05 5.57
N MET A 11 -5.42 4.75 4.28
CA MET A 11 -4.38 4.78 3.26
C MET A 11 -4.15 6.19 2.72
N PHE A 12 -2.95 6.75 2.89
CA PHE A 12 -2.67 8.09 2.40
C PHE A 12 -1.18 8.36 2.18
N SER A 13 -0.89 9.16 1.18
CA SER A 13 0.33 9.95 1.08
C SER A 13 -0.08 11.40 0.88
N LEU A 14 0.55 12.32 1.62
CA LEU A 14 0.18 13.73 1.60
C LEU A 14 1.39 14.64 1.52
N ALA A 15 1.17 15.83 0.95
CA ALA A 15 2.12 16.91 0.89
C ALA A 15 1.45 18.22 1.33
N LEU A 16 2.11 18.95 2.22
CA LEU A 16 1.68 20.24 2.72
C LEU A 16 2.79 21.26 2.54
N TRP A 17 2.53 22.31 1.76
CA TRP A 17 3.41 23.46 1.66
C TRP A 17 2.88 24.60 2.53
N ASP A 18 3.60 24.91 3.62
CA ASP A 18 3.34 26.07 4.45
C ASP A 18 4.02 27.30 3.83
N LYS A 19 3.22 28.20 3.27
CA LYS A 19 3.71 29.43 2.63
C LYS A 19 4.33 30.43 3.61
N LYS A 20 3.93 30.41 4.89
CA LYS A 20 4.44 31.35 5.89
C LYS A 20 5.79 30.89 6.42
N GLU A 21 5.89 29.61 6.73
CA GLU A 21 7.12 29.00 7.27
C GLU A 21 8.09 28.55 6.16
N HIS A 22 7.69 28.64 4.89
CA HIS A 22 8.42 28.09 3.74
C HIS A 22 8.86 26.63 3.98
N ARG A 23 7.91 25.81 4.43
CA ARG A 23 8.14 24.45 4.90
C ARG A 23 7.30 23.46 4.11
N LEU A 24 7.97 22.49 3.51
CA LEU A 24 7.31 21.32 2.92
C LEU A 24 7.21 20.23 4.00
N THR A 25 6.05 19.61 4.11
CA THR A 25 5.82 18.45 4.97
C THR A 25 5.17 17.34 4.17
N LEU A 26 5.83 16.19 4.10
CA LEU A 26 5.33 14.98 3.45
C LEU A 26 4.97 13.97 4.54
N GLY A 27 3.84 13.28 4.41
CA GLY A 27 3.41 12.25 5.37
C GLY A 27 2.94 11.01 4.65
N ARG A 28 3.39 9.83 5.11
CA ARG A 28 2.97 8.53 4.60
C ARG A 28 2.22 7.78 5.69
N ASP A 29 1.12 7.11 5.32
CA ASP A 29 0.28 6.38 6.25
C ASP A 29 1.03 5.31 7.06
N ARG A 30 0.37 4.81 8.10
CA ARG A 30 0.96 3.95 9.15
C ARG A 30 1.60 2.69 8.58
N PHE A 31 0.98 2.07 7.57
CA PHE A 31 1.46 0.82 6.97
C PHE A 31 2.16 1.04 5.61
N GLY A 32 2.15 2.27 5.10
CA GLY A 32 2.71 2.61 3.81
C GLY A 32 1.88 2.07 2.66
N GLU A 33 0.56 1.95 2.82
CA GLU A 33 -0.36 1.46 1.79
C GLU A 33 -0.27 2.32 0.52
N LYS A 34 -0.18 3.65 0.68
CA LYS A 34 0.16 4.54 -0.44
C LYS A 34 1.66 4.79 -0.49
N PRO A 35 2.32 4.59 -1.64
CA PRO A 35 3.72 4.95 -1.79
C PRO A 35 3.92 6.46 -1.67
N LEU A 36 5.10 6.85 -1.20
CA LEU A 36 5.57 8.22 -1.20
C LEU A 36 7.07 8.24 -1.38
N TYR A 37 7.50 8.59 -2.58
CA TYR A 37 8.88 8.74 -2.98
C TYR A 37 9.31 10.19 -2.86
N TYR A 38 10.57 10.41 -2.53
CA TYR A 38 11.18 11.74 -2.46
C TYR A 38 12.66 11.65 -2.80
N GLY A 39 13.28 12.77 -3.13
CA GLY A 39 14.71 12.81 -3.38
C GLY A 39 15.15 14.04 -4.13
N TRP A 40 16.35 13.97 -4.69
CA TRP A 40 16.93 15.05 -5.48
C TRP A 40 17.16 14.60 -6.91
N SER A 41 16.83 15.48 -7.85
CA SER A 41 17.03 15.25 -9.28
C SER A 41 17.75 16.44 -9.90
N GLY A 42 18.65 16.18 -10.85
CA GLY A 42 19.52 17.19 -11.45
C GLY A 42 20.79 17.44 -10.63
N LYS A 43 21.65 18.31 -11.15
CA LYS A 43 23.01 18.54 -10.61
C LYS A 43 23.31 20.02 -10.41
N GLY A 44 24.19 20.30 -9.44
CA GLY A 44 24.67 21.65 -9.15
C GLY A 44 23.51 22.61 -8.84
N SER A 45 23.51 23.78 -9.47
CA SER A 45 22.46 24.80 -9.29
C SER A 45 21.08 24.43 -9.87
N SER A 46 20.99 23.34 -10.63
CA SER A 46 19.73 22.83 -11.21
C SER A 46 19.09 21.70 -10.39
N GLN A 47 19.74 21.31 -9.28
CA GLN A 47 19.22 20.26 -8.40
C GLN A 47 17.87 20.69 -7.81
N THR A 48 16.89 19.80 -7.91
CA THR A 48 15.51 20.04 -7.51
C THR A 48 15.04 18.93 -6.59
N PHE A 49 14.40 19.30 -5.48
CA PHE A 49 13.72 18.33 -4.62
C PHE A 49 12.44 17.85 -5.32
N VAL A 50 12.34 16.54 -5.53
CA VAL A 50 11.19 15.91 -6.17
C VAL A 50 10.52 14.96 -5.21
N PHE A 51 9.19 14.84 -5.29
CA PHE A 51 8.42 13.89 -4.50
C PHE A 51 7.12 13.53 -5.20
N GLY A 52 6.58 12.35 -4.91
CA GLY A 52 5.39 11.82 -5.57
C GLY A 52 5.04 10.42 -5.10
N SER A 53 3.81 9.98 -5.36
CA SER A 53 3.36 8.63 -5.00
C SER A 53 3.72 7.56 -6.04
N GLU A 54 4.31 7.95 -7.17
CA GLU A 54 4.71 7.06 -8.26
C GLU A 54 6.08 7.47 -8.81
N LEU A 55 6.98 6.51 -9.05
CA LEU A 55 8.30 6.79 -9.63
C LEU A 55 8.20 7.26 -11.07
N LYS A 56 7.25 6.74 -11.85
CA LYS A 56 7.02 7.17 -13.24
C LYS A 56 6.67 8.66 -13.35
N ALA A 57 6.07 9.24 -12.31
CA ALA A 57 5.78 10.67 -12.25
C ALA A 57 7.07 11.48 -12.00
N LEU A 58 7.98 10.95 -11.17
CA LEU A 58 9.28 11.57 -10.94
C LEU A 58 10.18 11.47 -12.17
N SER A 59 10.20 10.32 -12.83
CA SER A 59 11.04 10.10 -14.02
C SER A 59 10.62 10.93 -15.23
N ALA A 60 9.38 11.43 -15.26
CA ALA A 60 8.90 12.38 -16.26
C ALA A 60 9.35 13.83 -15.99
N PHE A 61 9.97 14.13 -14.85
CA PHE A 61 10.48 15.47 -14.55
C PHE A 61 11.67 15.81 -15.48
N PRO A 62 11.71 17.02 -16.10
CA PRO A 62 12.71 17.34 -17.13
C PRO A 62 14.18 17.16 -16.75
N ASN A 63 14.53 17.28 -15.47
CA ASN A 63 15.90 17.13 -14.99
C ASN A 63 16.15 15.78 -14.30
N PHE A 64 15.28 14.78 -14.49
CA PHE A 64 15.47 13.46 -13.91
C PHE A 64 16.66 12.74 -14.55
N ASP A 65 17.79 12.73 -13.83
CA ASP A 65 19.04 12.09 -14.25
C ASP A 65 19.51 11.01 -13.25
N ASN A 66 18.61 10.59 -12.37
CA ASN A 66 18.83 9.57 -11.35
C ASN A 66 19.06 8.20 -12.01
N ALA A 67 20.29 7.69 -11.93
CA ALA A 67 20.65 6.39 -12.47
C ALA A 67 20.04 5.24 -11.63
N ILE A 68 19.99 4.04 -12.19
CA ILE A 68 19.62 2.84 -11.42
C ILE A 68 20.62 2.62 -10.28
N ASN A 69 20.11 2.39 -9.08
CA ASN A 69 20.91 2.05 -7.92
C ASN A 69 21.23 0.54 -7.94
N ARG A 70 22.49 0.19 -8.18
CA ARG A 70 22.94 -1.21 -8.24
C ARG A 70 22.87 -1.92 -6.89
N ASP A 71 23.01 -1.19 -5.79
CA ASP A 71 22.84 -1.75 -4.45
C ASP A 71 21.37 -2.04 -4.17
N ALA A 72 20.46 -1.16 -4.61
CA ALA A 72 19.01 -1.42 -4.55
C ALA A 72 18.61 -2.64 -5.39
N LEU A 73 19.25 -2.83 -6.55
CA LEU A 73 19.04 -4.02 -7.37
C LEU A 73 19.54 -5.30 -6.66
N ALA A 74 20.65 -5.23 -5.94
CA ALA A 74 21.12 -6.34 -5.12
C ALA A 74 20.13 -6.66 -3.99
N LEU A 75 19.50 -5.65 -3.38
CA LEU A 75 18.42 -5.86 -2.41
C LEU A 75 17.21 -6.55 -3.04
N TYR A 76 16.80 -6.15 -4.25
CA TYR A 76 15.73 -6.82 -4.98
C TYR A 76 16.03 -8.32 -5.19
N PHE A 77 17.25 -8.68 -5.63
CA PHE A 77 17.60 -10.09 -5.81
C PHE A 77 17.67 -10.89 -4.49
N ASN A 78 17.88 -10.23 -3.35
CA ASN A 78 17.92 -10.88 -2.05
C ASN A 78 16.54 -10.99 -1.37
N PHE A 79 15.67 -10.00 -1.59
CA PHE A 79 14.41 -9.84 -0.86
C PHE A 79 13.16 -9.90 -1.75
N CYS A 80 13.33 -10.14 -3.05
CA CYS A 80 12.26 -10.06 -4.06
C CYS A 80 11.57 -8.69 -4.13
N THR A 81 12.11 -7.66 -3.47
CA THR A 81 11.59 -6.30 -3.47
C THR A 81 12.71 -5.32 -3.13
N VAL A 82 12.59 -4.06 -3.52
CA VAL A 82 13.47 -2.99 -3.03
C VAL A 82 12.91 -2.51 -1.68
N PRO A 83 13.53 -2.76 -0.52
CA PRO A 83 12.97 -2.33 0.75
C PRO A 83 13.13 -0.82 0.97
N ALA A 84 12.19 -0.20 1.71
CA ALA A 84 12.38 1.16 2.21
C ALA A 84 13.64 1.21 3.12
N PRO A 85 14.43 2.31 3.10
CA PRO A 85 14.14 3.58 2.45
C PRO A 85 14.56 3.66 0.97
N TYR A 86 15.13 2.60 0.39
CA TYR A 86 15.64 2.65 -0.98
C TYR A 86 14.51 2.66 -2.01
N SER A 87 14.79 3.16 -3.20
CA SER A 87 14.04 2.89 -4.43
C SER A 87 14.99 2.33 -5.49
N ILE A 88 14.48 1.91 -6.65
CA ILE A 88 15.32 1.46 -7.76
C ILE A 88 16.29 2.53 -8.30
N TYR A 89 16.06 3.82 -8.02
CA TYR A 89 16.89 4.94 -8.48
C TYR A 89 17.85 5.46 -7.39
N GLN A 90 19.01 5.95 -7.81
CA GLN A 90 19.94 6.69 -6.95
C GLN A 90 19.32 8.03 -6.53
N ASP A 91 19.59 8.48 -5.30
CA ASP A 91 19.09 9.75 -4.74
C ASP A 91 17.56 9.91 -4.68
N ILE A 92 16.80 8.84 -4.95
CA ILE A 92 15.36 8.75 -4.75
C ILE A 92 15.07 7.66 -3.71
N PHE A 93 14.25 8.00 -2.73
CA PHE A 93 14.00 7.21 -1.54
C PHE A 93 12.50 7.06 -1.29
N LYS A 94 12.12 5.95 -0.65
CA LYS A 94 10.77 5.73 -0.12
C LYS A 94 10.70 6.27 1.30
N LEU A 95 9.75 7.19 1.56
CA LEU A 95 9.43 7.57 2.92
C LEU A 95 8.90 6.34 3.67
N GLN A 96 9.41 6.04 4.86
CA GLN A 96 9.01 4.86 5.61
C GLN A 96 7.54 4.96 6.07
N PRO A 97 6.84 3.81 6.26
CA PRO A 97 5.51 3.79 6.86
C PRO A 97 5.46 4.54 8.20
N GLY A 98 4.41 5.30 8.44
CA GLY A 98 4.21 6.03 9.71
C GLY A 98 5.20 7.18 9.95
N HIS A 99 5.90 7.64 8.91
CA HIS A 99 6.87 8.73 9.00
C HIS A 99 6.36 10.02 8.33
N VAL A 100 6.91 11.12 8.83
CA VAL A 100 6.81 12.45 8.23
C VAL A 100 8.19 12.91 7.78
N LEU A 101 8.26 13.61 6.65
CA LEU A 101 9.44 14.31 6.18
C LEU A 101 9.17 15.81 6.20
N VAL A 102 10.08 16.57 6.79
CA VAL A 102 10.04 18.03 6.82
C VAL A 102 11.26 18.59 6.12
N LEU A 103 11.04 19.44 5.12
CA LEU A 103 12.07 20.18 4.40
C LEU A 103 11.85 21.67 4.60
N GLN A 104 12.87 22.35 5.16
CA GLN A 104 12.84 23.80 5.45
C GLN A 104 13.92 24.54 4.67
N LYS A 105 13.68 25.83 4.42
CA LYS A 105 14.39 26.68 3.45
C LYS A 105 15.88 26.96 3.77
N GLU A 106 16.40 26.59 4.92
CA GLU A 106 17.85 26.75 5.20
C GLU A 106 18.66 25.66 4.49
N GLY A 107 18.99 25.92 3.22
CA GLY A 107 19.99 25.18 2.47
C GLY A 107 19.46 24.33 1.32
N PHE A 108 18.18 23.90 1.33
CA PHE A 108 17.63 22.93 0.37
C PHE A 108 18.68 21.87 -0.03
N ASP A 109 19.31 21.30 0.99
CA ASP A 109 20.27 20.21 0.88
C ASP A 109 19.83 19.06 1.80
N ASP A 110 20.53 17.92 1.77
CA ASP A 110 20.16 16.76 2.58
C ASP A 110 20.13 17.04 4.09
N ARG A 111 20.85 18.06 4.57
CA ARG A 111 20.87 18.43 6.00
C ARG A 111 19.60 19.17 6.41
N ALA A 112 18.86 19.71 5.45
CA ALA A 112 17.57 20.36 5.67
C ALA A 112 16.40 19.38 5.76
N ILE A 113 16.61 18.10 5.40
CA ILE A 113 15.60 17.05 5.49
C ILE A 113 15.61 16.47 6.92
N LYS A 114 14.44 16.54 7.57
CA LYS A 114 14.19 15.87 8.84
C LYS A 114 13.11 14.82 8.66
N ILE A 115 13.41 13.58 9.02
CA ILE A 115 12.46 12.47 8.97
C ILE A 115 12.25 11.96 10.39
N GLU A 116 10.99 11.89 10.81
CA GLU A 116 10.61 11.41 12.13
C GLU A 116 9.37 10.52 12.07
N PRO A 117 9.31 9.44 12.86
CA PRO A 117 8.10 8.65 12.98
C PRO A 117 7.03 9.44 13.74
N TYR A 118 5.81 9.44 13.22
CA TYR A 118 4.63 9.83 13.99
C TYR A 118 3.86 8.61 14.53
N TRP A 119 4.13 7.42 13.98
CA TRP A 119 3.56 6.14 14.38
C TRP A 119 4.55 5.00 14.10
N GLN A 120 4.61 3.99 14.97
CA GLN A 120 5.43 2.79 14.75
C GLN A 120 4.66 1.52 15.14
N LEU A 121 4.75 0.49 14.29
CA LEU A 121 4.15 -0.81 14.56
C LEU A 121 4.74 -1.48 15.81
N THR A 122 6.05 -1.30 16.04
CA THR A 122 6.75 -1.83 17.22
C THR A 122 6.14 -1.33 18.53
N ASP A 123 5.73 -0.06 18.59
CA ASP A 123 5.06 0.50 19.77
C ASP A 123 3.69 -0.16 20.02
N VAL A 124 2.98 -0.55 18.96
CA VAL A 124 1.70 -1.26 19.05
C VAL A 124 1.92 -2.70 19.49
N VAL A 125 2.87 -3.40 18.88
CA VAL A 125 3.22 -4.80 19.23
C VAL A 125 3.69 -4.91 20.67
N ASN A 126 4.58 -4.01 21.12
CA ASN A 126 5.08 -4.01 22.50
C ASN A 126 3.95 -3.78 23.52
N LYS A 127 3.00 -2.88 23.23
CA LYS A 127 1.82 -2.68 24.08
C LYS A 127 0.93 -3.92 24.12
N GLY A 128 0.68 -4.54 22.97
CA GLY A 128 -0.11 -5.77 22.88
C GLY A 128 0.53 -6.93 23.65
N ALA A 129 1.86 -7.08 23.58
CA ALA A 129 2.59 -8.09 24.33
C ALA A 129 2.47 -7.92 25.85
N THR A 130 2.29 -6.69 26.34
CA THR A 130 2.05 -6.44 27.78
C THR A 130 0.59 -6.53 28.20
N ASN A 131 -0.34 -6.57 27.26
CA ASN A 131 -1.78 -6.59 27.51
C ASN A 131 -2.43 -7.71 26.69
N LEU A 132 -2.07 -8.95 27.04
CA LEU A 132 -2.56 -10.14 26.37
C LEU A 132 -4.03 -10.38 26.67
N ILE A 133 -4.79 -10.72 25.63
CA ILE A 133 -6.14 -11.23 25.76
C ILE A 133 -6.01 -12.70 26.13
N VAL A 134 -6.53 -13.06 27.31
CA VAL A 134 -6.40 -14.41 27.88
C VAL A 134 -7.71 -15.19 27.82
N ASP A 135 -8.84 -14.50 27.72
CA ASP A 135 -10.15 -15.10 27.61
C ASP A 135 -10.54 -15.30 26.15
N GLU A 136 -10.95 -16.51 25.80
CA GLU A 136 -11.29 -16.88 24.43
C GLU A 136 -12.55 -16.14 23.94
N ILE A 137 -13.54 -15.93 24.81
CA ILE A 137 -14.78 -15.24 24.46
C ILE A 137 -14.47 -13.77 24.17
N GLU A 138 -13.70 -13.12 25.03
CA GLU A 138 -13.21 -11.75 24.81
C GLU A 138 -12.44 -11.64 23.49
N ALA A 139 -11.57 -12.60 23.18
CA ALA A 139 -10.80 -12.60 21.93
C ALA A 139 -11.69 -12.68 20.69
N ILE A 140 -12.71 -13.55 20.72
CA ILE A 140 -13.67 -13.72 19.62
C ILE A 140 -14.49 -12.45 19.42
N GLU A 141 -15.04 -11.87 20.50
CA GLU A 141 -15.85 -10.65 20.44
C GLU A 141 -15.03 -9.44 19.94
N LEU A 142 -13.79 -9.30 20.41
CA LEU A 142 -12.91 -8.24 19.97
C LEU A 142 -12.53 -8.40 18.50
N LEU A 143 -12.23 -9.62 18.04
CA LEU A 143 -11.89 -9.89 16.64
C LEU A 143 -13.08 -9.57 15.72
N ASP A 144 -14.27 -10.08 16.02
CA ASP A 144 -15.49 -9.84 15.22
C ASP A 144 -15.81 -8.35 15.15
N SER A 145 -15.87 -7.66 16.29
CA SER A 145 -16.19 -6.23 16.33
C SER A 145 -15.13 -5.37 15.63
N THR A 146 -13.85 -5.72 15.73
CA THR A 146 -12.75 -5.00 15.06
C THR A 146 -12.81 -5.20 13.54
N LEU A 147 -13.01 -6.42 13.06
CA LEU A 147 -13.13 -6.70 11.63
C LEU A 147 -14.35 -6.02 11.03
N ARG A 148 -15.52 -6.13 11.68
CA ARG A 148 -16.75 -5.47 11.24
C ARG A 148 -16.57 -3.96 11.10
N LYS A 149 -15.96 -3.32 12.10
CA LYS A 149 -15.70 -1.88 12.07
C LYS A 149 -14.70 -1.49 10.97
N SER A 150 -13.65 -2.29 10.77
CA SER A 150 -12.68 -2.06 9.70
C SER A 150 -13.36 -2.12 8.32
N ILE A 151 -14.18 -3.15 8.09
CA ILE A 151 -14.92 -3.33 6.83
C ILE A 151 -15.93 -2.22 6.62
N GLU A 152 -16.67 -1.80 7.65
CA GLU A 152 -17.60 -0.67 7.59
C GLU A 152 -16.88 0.60 7.13
N GLN A 153 -15.70 0.90 7.71
CA GLN A 153 -14.89 2.06 7.36
C GLN A 153 -14.37 2.01 5.92
N GLN A 154 -13.99 0.83 5.43
CA GLN A 154 -13.53 0.63 4.05
C GLN A 154 -14.69 0.54 3.04
N SER A 155 -15.92 0.36 3.52
CA SER A 155 -17.12 0.25 2.68
C SER A 155 -17.75 1.59 2.29
N VAL A 156 -17.19 2.71 2.77
CA VAL A 156 -17.63 4.06 2.40
C VAL A 156 -17.06 4.43 1.02
N ALA A 157 -17.88 4.34 -0.03
CA ALA A 157 -17.48 4.69 -1.39
C ALA A 157 -18.63 5.30 -2.20
N ASP A 158 -18.28 6.23 -3.09
CA ASP A 158 -19.21 6.82 -4.08
C ASP A 158 -19.44 5.91 -5.30
N VAL A 159 -18.82 4.74 -5.32
CA VAL A 159 -18.85 3.76 -6.41
C VAL A 159 -19.24 2.37 -5.87
N PRO A 160 -19.76 1.46 -6.72
CA PRO A 160 -19.94 0.08 -6.32
C PRO A 160 -18.64 -0.54 -5.81
N LEU A 161 -18.72 -1.24 -4.68
CA LEU A 161 -17.62 -2.00 -4.11
C LEU A 161 -17.75 -3.47 -4.48
N GLY A 162 -16.59 -4.11 -4.62
CA GLY A 162 -16.50 -5.55 -4.79
C GLY A 162 -15.32 -6.11 -4.00
N ALA A 163 -15.35 -7.42 -3.78
CA ALA A 163 -14.29 -8.15 -3.11
C ALA A 163 -13.62 -9.12 -4.09
N PHE A 164 -12.30 -9.24 -4.01
CA PHE A 164 -11.62 -10.39 -4.59
C PHE A 164 -11.88 -11.59 -3.68
N LEU A 165 -12.50 -12.63 -4.26
CA LEU A 165 -12.87 -13.84 -3.55
C LEU A 165 -11.97 -14.99 -4.00
N SER A 166 -11.41 -15.71 -3.04
CA SER A 166 -10.65 -16.93 -3.27
C SER A 166 -11.28 -18.11 -2.51
N GLY A 167 -10.67 -19.29 -2.56
CA GLY A 167 -11.11 -20.44 -1.77
C GLY A 167 -10.70 -20.37 -0.29
N GLY A 168 -9.89 -19.38 0.09
CA GLY A 168 -9.30 -19.25 1.42
C GLY A 168 -10.22 -18.66 2.48
N VAL A 169 -9.87 -18.89 3.75
CA VAL A 169 -10.63 -18.40 4.91
C VAL A 169 -10.66 -16.87 5.00
N ASP A 170 -9.56 -16.21 4.65
CA ASP A 170 -9.42 -14.75 4.81
C ASP A 170 -10.37 -13.98 3.89
N SER A 171 -10.31 -14.24 2.58
CA SER A 171 -11.18 -13.58 1.59
C SER A 171 -12.65 -13.96 1.80
N SER A 172 -12.92 -15.21 2.23
CA SER A 172 -14.26 -15.67 2.58
C SER A 172 -14.82 -14.91 3.78
N LEU A 173 -14.02 -14.71 4.85
CA LEU A 173 -14.43 -13.98 6.04
C LEU A 173 -14.71 -12.50 5.73
N ILE A 174 -13.82 -11.84 4.99
CA ILE A 174 -14.02 -10.45 4.56
C ILE A 174 -15.30 -10.34 3.71
N THR A 175 -15.50 -11.25 2.75
CA THR A 175 -16.68 -11.26 1.88
C THR A 175 -17.96 -11.50 2.67
N ALA A 176 -17.95 -12.42 3.64
CA ALA A 176 -19.08 -12.69 4.51
C ALA A 176 -19.49 -11.46 5.34
N LEU A 177 -18.52 -10.80 5.96
CA LEU A 177 -18.75 -9.59 6.74
C LEU A 177 -19.20 -8.40 5.87
N MET A 178 -18.62 -8.24 4.68
CA MET A 178 -19.06 -7.24 3.71
C MET A 178 -20.50 -7.49 3.24
N GLN A 179 -20.86 -8.76 2.97
CA GLN A 179 -22.19 -9.14 2.53
C GLN A 179 -23.23 -8.92 3.63
N ASP A 180 -22.90 -9.24 4.88
CA ASP A 180 -23.77 -9.04 6.06
C ASP A 180 -24.06 -7.55 6.32
N GLN A 181 -23.09 -6.66 6.04
CA GLN A 181 -23.25 -5.21 6.17
C GLN A 181 -23.89 -4.53 4.94
N SER A 182 -24.15 -5.28 3.86
CA SER A 182 -24.66 -4.76 2.60
C SER A 182 -26.17 -4.99 2.44
N ASN A 183 -26.88 -3.98 1.95
CA ASN A 183 -28.31 -4.08 1.62
C ASN A 183 -28.58 -4.71 0.23
N ARG A 184 -27.53 -5.12 -0.48
CA ARG A 184 -27.59 -5.75 -1.81
C ARG A 184 -26.50 -6.83 -1.92
N PRO A 185 -26.65 -7.81 -2.84
CA PRO A 185 -25.54 -8.71 -3.17
C PRO A 185 -24.29 -7.89 -3.51
N ILE A 186 -23.18 -8.16 -2.81
CA ILE A 186 -21.89 -7.54 -3.14
C ILE A 186 -21.32 -8.19 -4.39
N GLN A 187 -20.57 -7.42 -5.17
CA GLN A 187 -19.86 -8.00 -6.31
C GLN A 187 -18.64 -8.76 -5.81
N THR A 188 -18.45 -9.97 -6.31
CA THR A 188 -17.27 -10.80 -6.00
C THR A 188 -16.59 -11.20 -7.29
N PHE A 189 -15.26 -11.14 -7.29
CA PHE A 189 -14.45 -11.43 -8.46
C PHE A 189 -13.43 -12.51 -8.14
N THR A 190 -13.36 -13.53 -8.98
CA THR A 190 -12.37 -14.60 -8.87
C THR A 190 -11.68 -14.81 -10.20
N VAL A 191 -10.35 -14.97 -10.16
CA VAL A 191 -9.57 -15.42 -11.31
C VAL A 191 -9.48 -16.94 -11.23
N GLY A 192 -9.89 -17.62 -12.30
CA GLY A 192 -9.72 -19.06 -12.47
C GLY A 192 -8.66 -19.38 -13.52
N PHE A 193 -8.05 -20.55 -13.40
CA PHE A 193 -6.98 -21.02 -14.29
C PHE A 193 -7.41 -22.26 -15.10
N GLU A 194 -6.68 -22.60 -16.16
CA GLU A 194 -6.89 -23.85 -16.92
C GLU A 194 -6.28 -25.05 -16.18
N GLU A 195 -5.17 -24.82 -15.50
CA GLU A 195 -4.46 -25.78 -14.68
C GLU A 195 -5.19 -26.01 -13.35
N THR A 196 -5.91 -27.12 -13.25
CA THR A 196 -6.76 -27.46 -12.09
C THR A 196 -6.05 -27.46 -10.75
N GLU A 197 -4.73 -27.67 -10.73
CA GLU A 197 -3.93 -27.66 -9.49
C GLU A 197 -3.83 -26.26 -8.86
N PHE A 198 -3.96 -25.21 -9.67
CA PHE A 198 -3.88 -23.81 -9.23
C PHE A 198 -5.25 -23.10 -9.23
N ASP A 199 -6.31 -23.79 -9.63
CA ASP A 199 -7.64 -23.21 -9.80
C ASP A 199 -8.49 -23.30 -8.51
N GLU A 200 -8.52 -22.21 -7.76
CA GLU A 200 -9.38 -22.09 -6.56
C GLU A 200 -10.82 -21.65 -6.87
N SER A 201 -11.14 -21.35 -8.14
CA SER A 201 -12.47 -20.86 -8.53
C SER A 201 -13.64 -21.74 -8.11
N PRO A 202 -13.56 -23.09 -8.06
CA PRO A 202 -14.68 -23.90 -7.58
C PRO A 202 -15.01 -23.66 -6.10
N PHE A 203 -13.99 -23.38 -5.27
CA PHE A 203 -14.17 -23.08 -3.85
C PHE A 203 -14.75 -21.69 -3.65
N ALA A 204 -14.22 -20.70 -4.38
CA ALA A 204 -14.77 -19.34 -4.38
C ALA A 204 -16.24 -19.32 -4.81
N LEU A 205 -16.60 -20.09 -5.84
CA LEU A 205 -17.98 -20.24 -6.28
C LEU A 205 -18.89 -20.86 -5.21
N ALA A 206 -18.39 -21.83 -4.44
CA ALA A 206 -19.14 -22.42 -3.33
C ALA A 206 -19.41 -21.39 -2.24
N VAL A 207 -18.42 -20.57 -1.88
CA VAL A 207 -18.55 -19.48 -0.91
C VAL A 207 -19.52 -18.41 -1.43
N ALA A 208 -19.38 -17.98 -2.67
CA ALA A 208 -20.27 -17.01 -3.31
C ALA A 208 -21.74 -17.46 -3.30
N LYS A 209 -21.99 -18.74 -3.64
CA LYS A 209 -23.33 -19.33 -3.57
C LYS A 209 -23.88 -19.39 -2.15
N HIS A 210 -23.03 -19.70 -1.18
CA HIS A 210 -23.43 -19.73 0.24
C HIS A 210 -23.81 -18.34 0.74
N LEU A 211 -23.04 -17.31 0.38
CA LEU A 211 -23.26 -15.92 0.80
C LEU A 211 -24.30 -15.17 -0.04
N GLY A 212 -24.64 -15.68 -1.23
CA GLY A 212 -25.59 -15.04 -2.15
C GLY A 212 -25.03 -13.78 -2.83
N THR A 213 -23.73 -13.76 -3.15
CA THR A 213 -23.06 -12.62 -3.80
C THR A 213 -23.35 -12.58 -5.31
N ASP A 214 -23.13 -11.40 -5.94
CA ASP A 214 -23.09 -11.26 -7.39
C ASP A 214 -21.69 -11.67 -7.87
N HIS A 215 -21.55 -12.91 -8.33
CA HIS A 215 -20.25 -13.53 -8.56
C HIS A 215 -19.81 -13.48 -10.01
N HIS A 216 -18.60 -12.99 -10.23
CA HIS A 216 -17.96 -12.90 -11.52
C HIS A 216 -16.67 -13.69 -11.53
N GLU A 217 -16.51 -14.51 -12.56
CA GLU A 217 -15.31 -15.31 -12.76
C GLU A 217 -14.60 -14.88 -14.03
N LEU A 218 -13.29 -14.67 -13.95
CA LEU A 218 -12.43 -14.41 -15.09
C LEU A 218 -11.47 -15.59 -15.27
N ARG A 219 -11.57 -16.30 -16.38
CA ARG A 219 -10.60 -17.33 -16.75
C ARG A 219 -9.39 -16.67 -17.37
N VAL A 220 -8.21 -16.91 -16.79
CA VAL A 220 -6.92 -16.40 -17.27
C VAL A 220 -6.11 -17.56 -17.81
N THR A 221 -5.57 -17.38 -19.01
CA THR A 221 -4.72 -18.37 -19.68
C THR A 221 -3.24 -18.02 -19.54
N SER A 222 -2.37 -18.99 -19.82
CA SER A 222 -0.92 -18.74 -19.94
C SER A 222 -0.59 -17.68 -21.01
N THR A 223 -1.42 -17.56 -22.05
CA THR A 223 -1.26 -16.54 -23.09
C THR A 223 -1.55 -15.14 -22.53
N ASP A 224 -2.58 -14.99 -21.70
CA ASP A 224 -2.90 -13.71 -21.05
C ASP A 224 -1.76 -13.27 -20.12
N ALA A 225 -1.18 -14.20 -19.37
CA ALA A 225 -0.01 -13.95 -18.54
C ALA A 225 1.22 -13.51 -19.36
N LEU A 226 1.48 -14.12 -20.51
CA LEU A 226 2.58 -13.69 -21.39
C LEU A 226 2.31 -12.31 -22.00
N ASN A 227 1.06 -12.01 -22.35
CA ASN A 227 0.67 -10.75 -22.97
C ASN A 227 0.80 -9.55 -22.03
N ILE A 228 0.75 -9.74 -20.70
CA ILE A 228 0.92 -8.63 -19.76
C ILE A 228 2.40 -8.26 -19.54
N ILE A 229 3.36 -9.16 -19.80
CA ILE A 229 4.80 -8.95 -19.51
C ILE A 229 5.33 -7.63 -20.08
N PRO A 230 5.08 -7.26 -21.36
CA PRO A 230 5.57 -5.99 -21.91
C PRO A 230 5.02 -4.74 -21.20
N ASN A 231 3.88 -4.87 -20.52
CA ASN A 231 3.22 -3.77 -19.81
C ASN A 231 3.70 -3.63 -18.36
N LEU A 232 4.27 -4.68 -17.75
CA LEU A 232 4.69 -4.68 -16.34
C LEU A 232 5.62 -3.51 -15.98
N PRO A 233 6.63 -3.12 -16.79
CA PRO A 233 7.50 -1.98 -16.46
C PRO A 233 6.78 -0.62 -16.41
N ARG A 234 5.59 -0.52 -17.00
CA ARG A 234 4.76 0.69 -16.98
C ARG A 234 3.72 0.65 -15.86
N LEU A 235 3.19 -0.55 -15.59
CA LEU A 235 2.21 -0.78 -14.53
C LEU A 235 2.86 -0.62 -13.15
N TYR A 236 4.05 -1.20 -12.99
CA TYR A 236 4.83 -1.15 -11.77
C TYR A 236 5.95 -0.13 -11.88
N ASP A 237 6.14 0.64 -10.82
CA ASP A 237 7.15 1.70 -10.76
C ASP A 237 8.58 1.17 -10.55
N GLU A 238 8.73 -0.01 -9.95
CA GLU A 238 9.99 -0.68 -9.70
C GLU A 238 9.79 -2.21 -9.64
N PRO A 239 10.85 -3.02 -9.87
CA PRO A 239 10.72 -4.48 -9.84
C PRO A 239 10.36 -4.99 -8.44
N PHE A 240 9.45 -5.96 -8.42
CA PHE A 240 9.14 -6.80 -7.27
C PHE A 240 8.84 -8.22 -7.79
N ALA A 241 8.96 -9.19 -6.91
CA ALA A 241 8.65 -10.59 -7.12
C ALA A 241 7.97 -11.12 -5.84
N ASP A 242 7.12 -12.13 -6.03
CA ASP A 242 6.46 -12.93 -5.00
C ASP A 242 6.72 -14.40 -5.34
#